data_AF-J7J0Y3-F1
#
_entry.id   AF-J7J0Y3-F1
#
_cell.length_a   1.000
_cell.length_b   1.000
_cell.length_c   1.000
_cell.angle_alpha   90.00
_cell.angle_beta   90.00
_cell.angle_gamma   90.00
#
_symmetry.space_group_name_H-M   'P 1'
#
loop_
_entity.id
_entity.type
_entity.pdbx_description
1 polymer ?
#
loop_
_entity_poly.entity_id
_entity_poly.type
_entity_poly.pdbx_seq_one_letter_code
_entity_poly.pdbx_strand_id
1 'polypeptide(L)'
;MSLEESIRFDNLNTIKTIFMIATIFLLAAVVQTVVQKLKPTFSLSYSINSKPSYLKAKLIAKLVTSATIYLSGLYFYFLTDLSVRSKYSMWALAFSYIIYHPYRWGFAKIFEIRDKNKTNTL
;
A
#
# COMPACT_ATOMS: atom_id res chain seq x y z
N MET A 1 -7.26 34.06 9.27
CA MET A 1 -7.64 32.64 9.46
C MET A 1 -7.69 32.39 10.95
N SER A 2 -8.79 31.85 11.47
CA SER A 2 -8.87 31.47 12.89
C SER A 2 -7.97 30.27 13.18
N LEU A 3 -7.63 30.05 14.46
CA LEU A 3 -6.86 28.87 14.88
C LEU A 3 -7.55 27.57 14.46
N GLU A 4 -8.87 27.52 14.60
CA GLU A 4 -9.70 26.39 14.22
C GLU A 4 -9.68 26.15 12.70
N GLU A 5 -9.79 27.22 11.90
CA GLU A 5 -9.67 27.12 10.44
C GLU A 5 -8.30 26.58 10.03
N SER A 6 -7.22 27.06 10.66
CA SER A 6 -5.87 26.56 10.38
C SER A 6 -5.72 25.08 10.71
N ILE A 7 -6.26 24.62 11.83
CA ILE A 7 -6.23 23.19 12.22
C ILE A 7 -7.02 22.34 11.22
N ARG A 8 -8.21 22.80 10.81
CA ARG A 8 -9.02 22.11 9.80
C ARG A 8 -8.29 22.00 8.46
N PHE A 9 -7.62 23.07 8.05
CA PHE A 9 -6.84 23.10 6.82
C PHE A 9 -5.65 22.10 6.87
N ASP A 10 -4.92 22.06 7.97
CA ASP A 10 -3.81 21.13 8.17
C ASP A 10 -4.27 19.66 8.17
N ASN A 11 -5.38 19.38 8.86
CA ASN A 11 -5.97 18.04 8.89
C ASN A 11 -6.43 17.59 7.49
N LEU A 12 -7.08 18.48 6.73
CA LEU A 12 -7.49 18.21 5.34
C LEU A 12 -6.29 17.96 4.42
N ASN A 13 -5.21 18.74 4.55
CA ASN A 13 -3.98 18.52 3.80
C ASN A 13 -3.33 17.17 4.13
N THR A 14 -3.37 16.77 5.39
CA THR A 14 -2.86 15.47 5.83
C THR A 14 -3.68 14.34 5.20
N ILE A 15 -5.01 14.42 5.24
CA ILE A 15 -5.92 13.45 4.61
C ILE A 15 -5.68 13.38 3.10
N LYS A 16 -5.54 14.53 2.43
CA LYS A 16 -5.20 14.60 1.00
C LYS A 16 -3.89 13.88 0.71
N THR A 17 -2.89 14.04 1.58
CA THR A 17 -1.59 13.35 1.45
C THR A 17 -1.74 11.84 1.59
N ILE A 18 -2.56 11.36 2.54
CA ILE A 18 -2.88 9.93 2.70
C ILE A 18 -3.45 9.36 1.39
N PHE A 19 -4.42 10.05 0.78
CA PHE A 19 -5.01 9.62 -0.50
C PHE A 19 -3.99 9.66 -1.66
N MET A 20 -3.11 10.66 -1.71
CA MET A 20 -2.04 10.71 -2.71
C MET A 20 -1.10 9.50 -2.59
N ILE A 21 -0.70 9.13 -1.37
CA ILE A 21 0.15 7.95 -1.13
C ILE A 21 -0.58 6.66 -1.52
N ALA A 22 -1.85 6.52 -1.14
CA ALA A 22 -2.66 5.35 -1.53
C ALA A 22 -2.71 5.19 -3.05
N THR A 23 -2.86 6.32 -3.76
CA THR A 23 -2.87 6.37 -5.23
C THR A 23 -1.52 6.00 -5.82
N ILE A 24 -0.41 6.47 -5.25
CA ILE A 24 0.95 6.08 -5.68
C ILE A 24 1.14 4.56 -5.58
N PHE A 25 0.71 3.94 -4.48
CA PHE A 25 0.77 2.48 -4.34
C PHE A 25 -0.08 1.74 -5.39
N LEU A 26 -1.27 2.26 -5.68
CA LEU A 26 -2.16 1.70 -6.70
C LEU A 26 -1.54 1.80 -8.09
N LEU A 27 -1.03 2.98 -8.47
CA LEU A 27 -0.33 3.21 -9.74
C LEU A 27 0.91 2.32 -9.84
N ALA A 28 1.69 2.18 -8.76
CA ALA A 28 2.84 1.28 -8.73
C ALA A 28 2.46 -0.20 -8.88
N ALA A 29 1.23 -0.60 -8.52
CA ALA A 29 0.70 -1.94 -8.78
C ALA A 29 0.28 -2.09 -10.25
N VAL A 30 -0.39 -1.08 -10.81
CA VAL A 30 -0.80 -1.05 -12.23
C VAL A 30 0.43 -1.09 -13.14
N VAL A 31 1.39 -0.20 -12.92
CA VAL A 31 2.66 -0.15 -13.68
C VAL A 31 3.39 -1.49 -13.59
N GLN A 32 3.47 -2.10 -12.40
CA GLN A 32 4.07 -3.43 -12.27
C GLN A 32 3.34 -4.46 -13.14
N THR A 33 2.00 -4.45 -13.17
CA THR A 33 1.20 -5.38 -13.98
C THR A 33 1.42 -5.17 -15.48
N VAL A 34 1.44 -3.91 -15.92
CA VAL A 34 1.67 -3.53 -17.32
C VAL A 34 3.08 -3.91 -17.77
N VAL A 35 4.10 -3.57 -16.98
CA VAL A 35 5.51 -3.89 -17.27
C VAL A 35 5.73 -5.40 -17.30
N GLN A 36 5.16 -6.14 -16.34
CA GLN A 36 5.29 -7.61 -16.33
C GLN A 36 4.63 -8.30 -17.52
N LYS A 37 3.50 -7.77 -18.01
CA LYS A 37 2.83 -8.31 -19.20
C LYS A 37 3.53 -7.94 -20.51
N LEU A 38 4.09 -6.73 -20.62
CA LEU A 38 4.66 -6.22 -21.87
C LEU A 38 6.14 -6.56 -22.04
N LYS A 39 6.96 -6.39 -21.00
CA LYS A 39 8.42 -6.62 -21.04
C LYS A 39 8.93 -7.03 -19.65
N PRO A 40 8.84 -8.33 -19.29
CA PRO A 40 9.24 -8.80 -17.96
C PRO A 40 10.70 -8.48 -17.61
N THR A 41 11.59 -8.33 -18.61
CA THR A 41 13.01 -7.99 -18.45
C THR A 41 13.28 -6.55 -18.00
N PHE A 42 12.35 -5.60 -18.21
CA PHE A 42 12.51 -4.20 -17.79
C PHE A 42 12.08 -3.94 -16.34
N SER A 43 11.47 -4.94 -15.67
CA SER A 43 11.09 -4.82 -14.27
C SER A 43 12.31 -5.06 -13.37
N LEU A 44 12.77 -4.01 -12.67
CA LEU A 44 13.79 -4.12 -11.61
C LEU A 44 13.41 -5.19 -10.56
N SER A 45 12.11 -5.40 -10.35
CA SER A 45 11.62 -6.44 -9.44
C SER A 45 11.82 -7.86 -9.97
N TYR A 46 11.82 -8.03 -11.30
CA TYR A 46 12.04 -9.31 -11.97
C TYR A 46 13.52 -9.68 -11.93
N SER A 47 14.42 -8.68 -12.02
CA SER A 47 15.87 -8.89 -11.89
C SER A 47 16.29 -9.27 -10.46
N ILE A 48 15.61 -8.74 -9.43
CA ILE A 48 15.91 -9.05 -8.02
C ILE A 48 15.37 -10.43 -7.62
N ASN A 49 14.16 -10.79 -8.03
CA ASN A 49 13.59 -12.11 -7.76
C ASN A 49 12.50 -12.44 -8.79
N SER A 50 12.82 -13.33 -9.72
CA SER A 50 11.98 -13.71 -10.86
C SER A 50 10.94 -14.78 -10.54
N LYS A 51 10.89 -15.29 -9.29
CA LYS A 51 9.92 -16.31 -8.92
C LYS A 51 8.48 -15.81 -9.12
N PRO A 52 7.64 -16.50 -9.91
CA PRO A 52 6.26 -16.08 -10.15
C PRO A 52 5.45 -15.86 -8.88
N SER A 53 5.69 -16.68 -7.83
CA SER A 53 5.06 -16.53 -6.51
C SER A 53 5.44 -15.23 -5.81
N TYR A 54 6.71 -14.82 -5.89
CA TYR A 54 7.18 -13.56 -5.30
C TYR A 54 6.61 -12.34 -6.03
N LEU A 55 6.49 -12.39 -7.36
CA LEU A 55 5.90 -11.30 -8.14
C LEU A 55 4.41 -11.13 -7.85
N LYS A 56 3.67 -12.25 -7.70
CA LYS A 56 2.28 -12.26 -7.27
C LYS A 56 2.13 -11.70 -5.84
N ALA A 57 2.96 -12.14 -4.90
CA ALA A 57 2.98 -11.61 -3.54
C ALA A 57 3.17 -10.10 -3.51
N LYS A 58 4.13 -9.59 -4.28
CA LYS A 58 4.43 -8.16 -4.36
C LYS A 58 3.26 -7.36 -4.92
N LEU A 59 2.60 -7.86 -5.97
CA LEU A 59 1.44 -7.19 -6.55
C LEU A 59 0.28 -7.10 -5.54
N ILE A 60 -0.06 -8.23 -4.93
CA ILE A 60 -1.15 -8.29 -3.94
C ILE A 60 -0.83 -7.42 -2.74
N ALA A 61 0.41 -7.45 -2.24
CA ALA A 61 0.84 -6.59 -1.14
C ALA A 61 0.65 -5.09 -1.46
N LYS A 62 0.98 -4.64 -2.67
CA LYS A 62 0.74 -3.25 -3.08
C LYS A 62 -0.76 -2.90 -3.10
N LEU A 63 -1.59 -3.79 -3.63
CA LEU A 63 -3.05 -3.58 -3.69
C LEU A 63 -3.66 -3.51 -2.30
N VAL A 64 -3.33 -4.46 -1.42
CA VAL A 64 -3.83 -4.51 -0.04
C VAL A 64 -3.32 -3.30 0.75
N THR A 65 -2.05 -2.90 0.57
CA THR A 65 -1.50 -1.69 1.17
C THR A 65 -2.28 -0.46 0.72
N SER A 66 -2.49 -0.28 -0.59
CA SER A 66 -3.26 0.83 -1.13
C SER A 66 -4.68 0.87 -0.54
N ALA A 67 -5.39 -0.26 -0.52
CA ALA A 67 -6.73 -0.37 0.04
C ALA A 67 -6.77 0.00 1.54
N THR A 68 -5.79 -0.47 2.31
CA THR A 68 -5.67 -0.17 3.75
C THR A 68 -5.47 1.33 3.97
N ILE A 69 -4.63 1.98 3.16
CA ILE A 69 -4.37 3.42 3.26
C ILE A 69 -5.62 4.23 2.85
N TYR A 70 -6.33 3.80 1.78
CA TYR A 70 -7.61 4.41 1.39
C TYR A 70 -8.64 4.35 2.52
N LEU A 71 -8.79 3.17 3.16
CA LEU A 71 -9.70 3.00 4.29
C LEU A 71 -9.33 3.90 5.47
N SER A 72 -8.04 4.01 5.79
CA SER A 72 -7.56 4.95 6.80
C SER A 72 -7.87 6.40 6.46
N GLY A 73 -7.64 6.82 5.21
CA GLY A 73 -7.98 8.16 4.74
C GLY A 73 -9.48 8.47 4.84
N LEU A 74 -10.33 7.51 4.45
CA LEU A 74 -11.79 7.62 4.58
C LEU A 74 -12.22 7.72 6.06
N TYR A 75 -11.61 6.92 6.94
CA TYR A 75 -11.86 6.98 8.38
C TYR A 75 -11.55 8.38 8.93
N PHE A 76 -10.38 8.94 8.61
CA PHE A 76 -10.02 10.30 9.07
C PHE A 76 -10.92 11.39 8.49
N TYR A 77 -11.42 11.20 7.26
CA TYR A 77 -12.29 12.18 6.61
C TYR A 77 -13.72 12.18 7.17
N PHE A 78 -14.31 11.01 7.40
CA PHE A 78 -15.72 10.90 7.79
C PHE A 78 -15.95 10.77 9.30
N LEU A 79 -15.02 10.18 10.04
CA LEU A 79 -15.24 9.75 11.42
C LEU A 79 -14.39 10.50 12.44
N THR A 80 -13.51 11.40 12.01
CA THR A 80 -12.65 12.19 12.91
C THR A 80 -13.05 13.66 12.88
N ASP A 81 -13.12 14.30 14.05
CA ASP A 81 -13.33 15.74 14.14
C ASP A 81 -12.11 16.49 13.59
N LEU A 82 -12.33 17.26 12.53
CA LEU A 82 -11.29 18.02 11.83
C LEU A 82 -10.90 19.31 12.56
N SER A 83 -11.69 19.78 13.54
CA SER A 83 -11.40 20.98 14.34
C SER A 83 -10.34 20.73 15.41
N VAL A 84 -10.06 19.46 15.73
CA VAL A 84 -9.07 19.05 16.71
C VAL A 84 -7.82 18.52 16.01
N ARG A 85 -6.64 18.95 16.49
CA ARG A 85 -5.36 18.48 15.93
C ARG A 85 -5.18 16.99 16.23
N SER A 86 -5.37 16.14 15.22
CA SER A 86 -5.22 14.69 15.39
C SER A 86 -3.75 14.31 15.27
N LYS A 87 -3.08 14.01 16.40
CA LYS A 87 -1.72 13.43 16.38
C LYS A 87 -1.67 12.11 15.61
N TYR A 88 -2.79 11.39 15.53
CA TYR A 88 -2.90 10.08 14.87
C TYR A 88 -2.78 10.16 13.34
N SER A 89 -3.10 11.30 12.73
CA SER A 89 -3.00 11.46 11.27
C SER A 89 -1.53 11.49 10.78
N MET A 90 -0.61 12.03 11.59
CA MET A 90 0.83 11.99 11.31
C MET A 90 1.38 10.55 11.34
N TRP A 91 0.90 9.72 12.27
CA TRP A 91 1.31 8.32 12.37
C TRP A 91 0.77 7.48 11.21
N ALA A 92 -0.41 7.80 10.68
CA ALA A 92 -1.01 7.07 9.57
C ALA A 92 -0.10 7.01 8.33
N LEU A 93 0.66 8.09 8.07
CA LEU A 93 1.64 8.14 7.00
C LEU A 93 2.82 7.19 7.25
N ALA A 94 3.39 7.17 8.47
CA ALA A 94 4.47 6.25 8.81
C ALA A 94 4.01 4.79 8.75
N PHE A 95 2.80 4.50 9.25
CA PHE A 95 2.21 3.17 9.17
C PHE A 95 2.00 2.72 7.73
N SER A 96 1.57 3.62 6.83
CA SER A 96 1.34 3.30 5.41
C SER A 96 2.57 2.68 4.71
N TYR A 97 3.78 3.14 5.07
CA TYR A 97 5.03 2.60 4.53
C TYR A 97 5.40 1.28 5.23
N ILE A 98 5.23 1.21 6.55
CA ILE A 98 5.57 0.05 7.35
C ILE A 98 4.70 -1.16 6.98
N ILE A 99 3.39 -0.99 6.72
CA ILE A 99 2.47 -2.11 6.47
C ILE A 99 2.74 -2.87 5.17
N TYR A 100 3.40 -2.23 4.20
CA TYR A 100 3.69 -2.86 2.92
C TYR A 100 4.64 -4.07 3.06
N HIS A 101 5.68 -3.93 3.89
CA HIS A 101 6.68 -4.97 4.10
C HIS A 101 6.13 -6.27 4.71
N PRO A 102 5.35 -6.25 5.81
CA PRO A 102 4.75 -7.45 6.37
C PRO A 102 3.72 -8.07 5.41
N TYR A 103 2.93 -7.28 4.67
CA TYR A 103 2.06 -7.85 3.64
C TYR A 103 2.85 -8.58 2.55
N ARG A 104 3.92 -7.97 2.04
CA ARG A 104 4.79 -8.61 1.03
C ARG A 104 5.36 -9.93 1.55
N TRP A 105 5.86 -9.93 2.78
CA TRP A 105 6.43 -11.12 3.41
C TRP A 105 5.38 -12.21 3.63
N GLY A 106 4.22 -11.86 4.19
CA GLY A 106 3.12 -12.78 4.45
C GLY A 106 2.61 -13.46 3.18
N PHE A 107 2.34 -12.67 2.13
CA PHE A 107 1.91 -13.24 0.84
C PHE A 107 3.01 -14.09 0.19
N ALA A 108 4.28 -13.70 0.30
CA ALA A 108 5.38 -14.51 -0.23
C ALA A 108 5.43 -15.88 0.46
N LYS A 109 5.25 -15.93 1.79
CA LYS A 109 5.20 -17.18 2.54
C LYS A 109 4.01 -18.05 2.18
N ILE A 110 2.82 -17.47 2.02
CA ILE A 110 1.62 -18.20 1.59
C ILE A 110 1.84 -18.86 0.23
N PHE A 111 2.42 -18.14 -0.74
CA PHE A 111 2.70 -18.72 -2.05
C PHE A 111 3.84 -19.75 -2.04
N GLU A 112 4.90 -19.54 -1.26
CA GLU A 112 5.97 -20.53 -1.08
C GLU A 112 5.42 -21.86 -0.53
N ILE A 113 4.54 -21.81 0.47
CA ILE A 113 3.91 -23.01 1.05
C ILE A 113 3.02 -23.70 0.01
N ARG A 114 2.21 -22.93 -0.73
CA ARG A 114 1.35 -23.47 -1.79
C ARG A 114 2.16 -24.17 -2.89
N ASP A 115 3.26 -23.56 -3.33
CA ASP A 115 4.10 -24.13 -4.39
C ASP A 115 4.76 -25.44 -3.91
N LYS A 116 5.26 -25.49 -2.66
CA LYS A 116 5.81 -26.70 -2.04
C LYS A 116 4.78 -27.83 -1.94
N ASN A 117 3.54 -27.52 -1.54
CA ASN A 117 2.49 -28.53 -1.43
C ASN A 117 2.11 -29.12 -2.80
N LYS A 118 2.13 -28.32 -3.86
CA LYS A 118 1.87 -28.81 -5.23
C LYS A 118 2.95 -29.77 -5.75
N THR A 119 4.21 -29.53 -5.41
CA THR A 119 5.32 -30.42 -5.80
C THR A 119 5.34 -31.74 -5.05
N ASN A 120 4.78 -31.81 -3.84
CA ASN A 120 4.72 -33.05 -3.05
C ASN A 120 3.52 -33.94 -3.40
N THR A 121 2.59 -33.45 -4.21
CA THR A 121 1.39 -34.18 -4.67
C THR A 121 1.52 -34.70 -6.11
N LEU A 122 2.67 -34.47 -6.75
CA LEU A 122 3.04 -34.98 -8.08
C LEU A 122 4.14 -36.03 -7.91
#